data_AF-A0A6P1F103-F1
#
_entry.id   AF-A0A6P1F103-F1
#
_cell.length_a   1.000
_cell.length_b   1.000
_cell.length_c   1.000
_cell.angle_alpha   90.00
_cell.angle_beta   90.00
_cell.angle_gamma   90.00
#
_symmetry.space_group_name_H-M   'P 1'
#
loop_
_entity.id
_entity.type
_entity.pdbx_description
1 polymer ?
#
loop_
_entity_poly.entity_id
_entity_poly.type
_entity_poly.pdbx_seq_one_letter_code
_entity_poly.pdbx_strand_id
1 'polypeptide(L)'
;MVDQTPQADRMVEIVAGSASLLKEAGFRKRRHSFNRVASDGLVHLVFFWMAPKEPPAWTDIPGFRERLYGTFRIEFGVHVPNMNRSHSPRSSWINDYNCHLRRTMGELMVPNSSGLWWPLDDPDATAKAATVVRDLGLPWLDRYSTAQKISADFEQDPGSVSPAGELDIADLYRARGDEAQARRIIERHVTTPHRRRYIGTLTRYLELRGYPDLIPKITVEDTPSADTSSN
;
A
#
# COMPACT_ATOMS: atom_id res chain seq x y z
N MET A 1 10.57 30.20 14.11
CA MET A 1 10.99 28.83 14.49
C MET A 1 9.78 28.17 15.11
N VAL A 2 9.28 27.07 14.55
CA VAL A 2 8.27 26.27 15.24
C VAL A 2 9.06 25.33 16.14
N ASP A 3 8.89 25.45 17.46
CA ASP A 3 9.54 24.54 18.40
C ASP A 3 9.20 23.09 18.05
N GLN A 4 10.22 22.24 17.95
CA GLN A 4 10.01 20.80 17.82
C GLN A 4 9.40 20.27 19.12
N THR A 5 8.38 19.43 18.99
CA THR A 5 7.75 18.81 20.17
C THR A 5 8.61 17.63 20.64
N PRO A 6 8.55 17.26 21.94
CA PRO A 6 9.24 16.06 22.44
C PRO A 6 8.91 14.79 21.65
N GLN A 7 7.67 14.68 21.14
CA GLN A 7 7.25 13.58 20.28
C GLN A 7 7.96 13.59 18.92
N ALA A 8 8.18 14.78 18.33
CA ALA A 8 8.92 14.91 17.08
C ALA A 8 10.39 14.51 17.25
N ASP A 9 11.02 14.90 18.35
CA ASP A 9 12.40 14.54 18.66
C ASP A 9 12.54 13.04 18.90
N ARG A 10 11.62 12.46 19.66
CA ARG A 10 11.60 11.01 19.87
C ARG A 10 11.42 10.22 18.58
N MET A 11 10.59 10.72 17.66
CA MET A 11 10.44 10.12 16.34
C MET A 11 11.73 10.20 15.51
N VAL A 12 12.48 11.30 15.61
CA VAL A 12 13.79 11.43 14.95
C VAL A 12 14.78 10.38 15.46
N GLU A 13 14.81 10.13 16.77
CA GLU A 13 15.66 9.10 17.39
C GLU A 13 15.31 7.69 16.92
N ILE A 14 14.01 7.35 16.90
CA ILE A 14 13.53 6.05 16.42
C ILE A 14 13.93 5.83 14.95
N VAL A 15 13.73 6.85 14.10
CA VAL A 15 14.13 6.80 12.69
C VAL A 15 15.65 6.68 12.54
N ALA A 16 16.43 7.33 13.41
CA ALA A 16 17.89 7.25 13.38
C ALA A 16 18.39 5.83 13.69
N GLY A 17 17.71 5.10 14.58
CA GLY A 17 18.05 3.71 14.94
C GLY A 17 18.05 2.73 13.76
N SER A 18 17.21 2.96 12.74
CA SER A 18 17.17 2.12 11.53
C SER A 18 17.93 2.71 10.35
N ALA A 19 18.48 3.93 10.47
CA ALA A 19 19.00 4.67 9.33
C ALA A 19 20.26 4.03 8.72
N SER A 20 21.19 3.55 9.55
CA SER A 20 22.42 2.88 9.07
C SER A 20 22.09 1.58 8.33
N LEU A 21 21.22 0.74 8.93
CA LEU A 21 20.72 -0.50 8.31
C LEU A 21 20.07 -0.23 6.94
N LEU A 22 19.18 0.77 6.85
CA LEU A 22 18.52 1.11 5.60
C LEU A 22 19.50 1.67 4.57
N LYS A 23 20.50 2.46 5.00
CA LYS A 23 21.55 2.97 4.12
C LYS A 23 22.40 1.83 3.54
N GLU A 24 22.80 0.87 4.37
CA GLU A 24 23.53 -0.33 3.94
C GLU A 24 22.72 -1.18 2.96
N ALA A 25 21.41 -1.27 3.18
CA ALA A 25 20.48 -1.90 2.24
C ALA A 25 20.26 -1.09 0.95
N GLY A 26 20.88 0.09 0.77
CA GLY A 26 20.82 0.90 -0.44
C GLY A 26 19.70 1.95 -0.47
N PHE A 27 19.04 2.21 0.66
CA PHE A 27 18.02 3.25 0.73
C PHE A 27 18.64 4.64 0.87
N ARG A 28 18.03 5.60 0.17
CA ARG A 28 18.22 7.03 0.39
C ARG A 28 17.17 7.52 1.38
N LYS A 29 17.50 8.51 2.21
CA LYS A 29 16.63 9.05 3.26
C LYS A 29 16.08 10.43 2.88
N ARG A 30 14.82 10.68 3.21
CA ARG A 30 14.18 12.02 3.25
C ARG A 30 13.24 12.09 4.45
N ARG A 31 13.61 12.85 5.47
CA ARG A 31 12.87 12.94 6.75
C ARG A 31 12.66 11.54 7.35
N HIS A 32 11.41 11.09 7.50
CA HIS A 32 11.04 9.79 8.08
C HIS A 32 10.78 8.72 6.98
N SER A 33 11.12 9.03 5.74
CA SER A 33 10.90 8.19 4.56
C SER A 33 12.23 7.75 3.97
N PHE A 34 12.26 6.53 3.46
CA PHE A 34 13.42 5.93 2.81
C PHE A 34 12.98 5.32 1.48
N ASN A 35 13.73 5.59 0.41
CA ASN A 35 13.46 5.06 -0.93
C ASN A 35 14.69 4.29 -1.44
N ARG A 36 14.48 3.11 -2.01
CA ARG A 36 15.50 2.36 -2.76
C ARG A 36 14.93 1.97 -4.12
N VAL A 37 15.70 2.21 -5.17
CA VAL A 37 15.37 1.69 -6.51
C VAL A 37 15.78 0.22 -6.53
N ALA A 38 14.84 -0.65 -6.85
CA ALA A 38 15.06 -2.07 -7.11
C ALA A 38 15.12 -2.33 -8.63
N SER A 39 15.12 -3.59 -9.05
CA SER A 39 15.11 -3.94 -10.47
C SER A 39 13.83 -3.47 -11.18
N ASP A 40 13.85 -3.40 -12.50
CA ASP A 40 12.74 -2.97 -13.36
C ASP A 40 12.18 -1.56 -13.05
N GLY A 41 12.97 -0.73 -12.36
CA GLY A 41 12.56 0.61 -11.95
C GLY A 41 11.59 0.65 -10.77
N LEU A 42 11.34 -0.48 -10.11
CA LEU A 42 10.54 -0.54 -8.89
C LEU A 42 11.18 0.34 -7.81
N VAL A 43 10.36 0.92 -6.95
CA VAL A 43 10.83 1.69 -5.80
C VAL A 43 10.27 1.11 -4.52
N HIS A 44 11.17 0.66 -3.66
CA HIS A 44 10.85 0.23 -2.31
C HIS A 44 10.80 1.45 -1.39
N LEU A 45 9.79 1.48 -0.52
CA LEU A 45 9.54 2.50 0.49
C LEU A 45 9.61 1.87 1.88
N VAL A 46 10.32 2.52 2.78
CA VAL A 46 10.13 2.37 4.24
C VAL A 46 9.73 3.74 4.79
N PHE A 47 8.58 3.81 5.46
CA PHE A 47 8.08 5.06 6.01
C PHE A 47 7.70 4.91 7.47
N PHE A 48 8.27 5.78 8.31
CA PHE A 48 7.92 5.83 9.73
C PHE A 48 6.84 6.90 9.90
N TRP A 49 5.61 6.43 10.14
CA TRP A 49 4.43 7.26 10.29
C TRP A 49 4.18 7.56 11.76
N MET A 50 4.24 8.84 12.14
CA MET A 50 3.81 9.30 13.46
C MET A 50 2.35 9.74 13.39
N ALA A 51 1.54 9.31 14.36
CA ALA A 51 0.14 9.72 14.41
C ALA A 51 0.04 11.26 14.54
N PRO A 52 -0.82 11.92 13.75
CA PRO A 52 -1.01 13.36 13.85
C PRO A 52 -1.65 13.71 15.20
N LYS A 53 -1.38 14.93 15.68
CA LYS A 53 -2.07 15.45 16.87
C LYS A 53 -3.56 15.53 16.61
N GLU A 54 -4.39 14.87 17.43
CA GLU A 54 -5.84 14.96 17.28
C GLU A 54 -6.37 16.33 17.71
N PRO A 55 -7.44 16.83 17.08
CA PRO A 55 -8.09 18.06 17.52
C PRO A 55 -8.69 17.91 18.93
N PRO A 56 -8.82 19.00 19.72
CA PRO A 56 -9.31 18.95 21.09
C PRO A 56 -10.71 18.30 21.27
N ALA A 57 -11.57 18.40 20.25
CA ALA A 57 -12.91 17.82 20.23
C ALA A 57 -12.93 16.30 19.94
N TRP A 58 -11.78 15.63 19.93
CA TRP A 58 -11.68 14.19 19.67
C TRP A 58 -12.05 13.38 20.92
N THR A 59 -13.26 12.80 20.91
CA THR A 59 -13.72 11.84 21.92
C THR A 59 -13.05 10.50 21.70
N ASP A 60 -12.35 10.03 22.74
CA ASP A 60 -11.77 8.70 22.80
C ASP A 60 -12.87 7.67 23.10
N ILE A 61 -12.94 6.62 22.29
CA ILE A 61 -13.86 5.49 22.50
C ILE A 61 -13.00 4.22 22.44
N PRO A 62 -12.69 3.59 23.58
CA PRO A 62 -11.86 2.39 23.61
C PRO A 62 -12.36 1.30 22.64
N GLY A 63 -11.46 0.71 21.86
CA GLY A 63 -11.78 -0.30 20.85
C GLY A 63 -12.54 0.18 19.61
N PHE A 64 -12.90 1.46 19.52
CA PHE A 64 -13.63 2.02 18.37
C PHE A 64 -12.95 3.25 17.76
N ARG A 65 -12.44 4.15 18.62
CA ARG A 65 -11.84 5.42 18.25
C ARG A 65 -10.82 5.85 19.30
N GLU A 66 -9.68 5.17 19.30
CA GLU A 66 -8.59 5.43 20.25
C GLU A 66 -7.76 6.65 19.85
N ARG A 67 -7.21 7.35 20.84
CA ARG A 67 -6.20 8.41 20.61
C ARG A 67 -4.87 7.77 20.28
N LEU A 68 -4.27 8.19 19.17
CA LEU A 68 -3.01 7.68 18.65
C LEU A 68 -1.87 8.69 18.78
N TYR A 69 -2.12 9.96 19.09
CA TYR A 69 -1.04 10.93 19.31
C TYR A 69 -0.07 10.44 20.38
N GLY A 70 1.23 10.54 20.09
CA GLY A 70 2.27 9.93 20.90
C GLY A 70 2.64 8.51 20.44
N THR A 71 2.04 8.00 19.37
CA THR A 71 2.38 6.70 18.79
C THR A 71 2.92 6.81 17.36
N PHE A 72 3.55 5.73 16.90
CA PHE A 72 4.03 5.58 15.53
C PHE A 72 3.81 4.17 15.00
N ARG A 73 3.92 4.03 13.68
CA ARG A 73 4.01 2.76 12.98
C ARG A 73 5.01 2.84 11.84
N ILE A 74 5.40 1.68 11.32
CA ILE A 74 6.26 1.58 10.14
C ILE A 74 5.43 1.00 8.99
N GLU A 75 5.56 1.61 7.82
CA GLU A 75 4.94 1.16 6.59
C GLU A 75 6.01 0.76 5.56
N PHE A 76 5.75 -0.33 4.87
CA PHE A 76 6.54 -0.86 3.79
C PHE A 76 5.72 -0.79 2.51
N GLY A 77 6.33 -0.31 1.43
CA GLY A 77 5.65 -0.11 0.17
C GLY A 77 6.49 -0.46 -1.04
N VAL A 78 5.83 -0.89 -2.11
CA VAL A 78 6.44 -1.10 -3.43
C VAL A 78 5.67 -0.28 -4.45
N HIS A 79 6.34 0.71 -5.03
CA HIS A 79 5.87 1.39 -6.22
C HIS A 79 6.36 0.66 -7.47
N VAL A 80 5.44 0.47 -8.40
CA VAL A 80 5.64 -0.26 -9.65
C VAL A 80 5.28 0.69 -10.78
N PRO A 81 6.25 1.26 -11.51
CA PRO A 81 5.99 2.34 -12.48
C PRO A 81 4.96 1.98 -13.56
N ASN A 82 4.91 0.70 -13.94
CA ASN A 82 4.05 0.20 -15.00
C ASN A 82 2.60 -0.03 -14.56
N MET A 83 2.35 -0.10 -13.25
CA MET A 83 1.00 -0.07 -12.69
C MET A 83 0.61 1.39 -12.56
N ASN A 84 -0.11 1.96 -13.52
CA ASN A 84 -0.33 3.43 -13.55
C ASN A 84 -1.79 3.83 -13.75
N ARG A 85 -2.71 2.94 -13.40
CA ARG A 85 -4.16 3.12 -13.53
C ARG A 85 -4.67 4.44 -12.96
N SER A 86 -4.12 4.89 -11.82
CA SER A 86 -4.62 6.06 -11.10
C SER A 86 -3.88 7.36 -11.44
N HIS A 87 -2.55 7.31 -11.57
CA HIS A 87 -1.68 8.39 -12.07
C HIS A 87 -0.21 7.95 -11.97
N SER A 88 0.70 8.67 -12.64
CA SER A 88 2.13 8.61 -12.34
C SER A 88 2.51 9.58 -11.21
N PRO A 89 3.52 9.26 -10.37
CA PRO A 89 4.03 10.19 -9.37
C PRO A 89 4.52 11.51 -10.01
N ARG A 90 4.28 12.65 -9.34
CA ARG A 90 4.78 13.98 -9.77
C ARG A 90 6.25 14.24 -9.44
N SER A 91 6.87 13.34 -8.69
CA SER A 91 8.25 13.46 -8.22
C SER A 91 8.92 12.09 -8.29
N SER A 92 10.24 12.07 -8.45
CA SER A 92 11.05 10.87 -8.34
C SER A 92 11.10 10.32 -6.91
N TRP A 93 10.71 11.09 -5.90
CA TRP A 93 10.53 10.60 -4.54
C TRP A 93 9.15 9.98 -4.36
N ILE A 94 9.12 8.68 -4.01
CA ILE A 94 7.89 7.91 -3.83
C ILE A 94 7.43 8.03 -2.38
N ASN A 95 6.17 8.44 -2.21
CA ASN A 95 5.44 8.44 -0.93
C ASN A 95 4.54 7.20 -0.84
N ASP A 96 4.00 6.93 0.35
CA ASP A 96 3.17 5.75 0.63
C ASP A 96 1.95 5.63 -0.29
N TYR A 97 1.29 6.73 -0.60
CA TYR A 97 0.13 6.77 -1.50
C TYR A 97 0.47 6.51 -2.98
N ASN A 98 1.76 6.48 -3.34
CA ASN A 98 2.19 6.10 -4.68
C ASN A 98 2.45 4.58 -4.80
N CYS A 99 2.48 3.84 -3.69
CA CYS A 99 2.80 2.40 -3.69
C CYS A 99 1.58 1.55 -4.01
N HIS A 100 1.78 0.51 -4.84
CA HIS A 100 0.73 -0.46 -5.21
C HIS A 100 0.63 -1.60 -4.22
N LEU A 101 1.78 -2.07 -3.73
CA LEU A 101 1.84 -3.04 -2.65
C LEU A 101 2.19 -2.30 -1.36
N ARG A 102 1.44 -2.56 -0.30
CA ARG A 102 1.65 -1.96 1.02
C ARG A 102 1.45 -2.99 2.12
N ARG A 103 2.30 -2.93 3.13
CA ARG A 103 2.10 -3.60 4.42
C ARG A 103 2.56 -2.70 5.55
N THR A 104 1.79 -2.66 6.62
CA THR A 104 2.19 -2.08 7.89
C THR A 104 3.04 -3.07 8.68
N MET A 105 3.82 -2.59 9.65
CA MET A 105 4.53 -3.45 10.59
C MET A 105 3.59 -4.42 11.32
N GLY A 106 2.38 -3.96 11.66
CA GLY A 106 1.39 -4.79 12.34
C GLY A 106 1.00 -6.01 11.51
N GLU A 107 0.71 -5.80 10.22
CA GLU A 107 0.34 -6.88 9.30
C GLU A 107 1.49 -7.87 9.06
N LEU A 108 2.74 -7.42 9.12
CA LEU A 108 3.91 -8.30 9.01
C LEU A 108 4.18 -9.09 10.29
N MET A 109 3.85 -8.52 11.45
CA MET A 109 4.05 -9.18 12.75
C MET A 109 2.94 -10.15 13.08
N VAL A 110 1.70 -9.78 12.80
CA VAL A 110 0.50 -10.55 13.10
C VAL A 110 -0.44 -10.46 11.89
N PRO A 111 -0.77 -11.60 11.24
CA PRO A 111 -1.72 -11.61 10.14
C PRO A 111 -3.02 -10.90 10.54
N ASN A 112 -3.52 -10.03 9.65
CA ASN A 112 -4.73 -9.22 9.84
C ASN A 112 -4.66 -8.10 10.91
N SER A 113 -3.47 -7.78 11.43
CA SER A 113 -3.30 -6.69 12.40
C SER A 113 -2.86 -5.37 11.73
N SER A 114 -3.77 -4.65 11.08
CA SER A 114 -3.47 -3.33 10.50
C SER A 114 -3.49 -2.18 11.52
N GLY A 115 -3.95 -2.45 12.75
CA GLY A 115 -4.16 -1.47 13.81
C GLY A 115 -3.00 -1.32 14.80
N LEU A 116 -1.86 -1.97 14.59
CA LEU A 116 -0.75 -1.90 15.56
C LEU A 116 -0.01 -0.56 15.48
N TRP A 117 -0.05 0.19 16.58
CA TRP A 117 0.71 1.41 16.82
C TRP A 117 1.56 1.24 18.08
N TRP A 118 2.79 1.72 18.05
CA TRP A 118 3.70 1.68 19.20
C TRP A 118 3.84 3.04 19.86
N PRO A 119 3.88 3.11 21.19
CA PRO A 119 4.18 4.35 21.90
C PRO A 119 5.57 4.87 21.53
N LEU A 120 5.71 6.18 21.34
CA LEU A 120 7.00 6.84 21.11
C LEU A 120 7.89 6.80 22.36
N ASP A 121 7.27 6.89 23.54
CA ASP A 121 7.94 6.92 24.85
C ASP A 121 8.35 5.53 25.35
N ASP A 122 8.01 4.46 24.63
CA ASP A 122 8.55 3.13 24.90
C ASP A 122 10.09 3.17 24.81
N PRO A 123 10.80 2.81 25.89
CA PRO A 123 12.27 2.85 25.92
C PRO A 123 12.88 1.94 24.84
N ASP A 124 12.19 0.87 24.45
CA ASP A 124 12.66 -0.09 23.46
C ASP A 124 12.21 0.25 22.02
N ALA A 125 11.44 1.34 21.82
CA ALA A 125 10.85 1.68 20.52
C ALA A 125 11.87 1.69 19.38
N THR A 126 13.06 2.27 19.61
CA THR A 126 14.14 2.34 18.63
C THR A 126 14.65 0.94 18.25
N ALA A 127 14.90 0.08 19.23
CA ALA A 127 15.40 -1.28 18.99
C ALA A 127 14.34 -2.17 18.34
N LYS A 128 13.08 -2.06 18.77
CA LYS A 128 11.92 -2.74 18.18
C LYS A 128 11.73 -2.33 16.72
N ALA A 129 11.82 -1.03 16.42
CA ALA A 129 11.71 -0.51 15.06
C ALA A 129 12.82 -1.03 14.14
N ALA A 130 14.07 -1.03 14.60
CA ALA A 130 15.20 -1.59 13.84
C ALA A 130 15.02 -3.10 13.57
N THR A 131 14.53 -3.84 14.58
CA THR A 131 14.25 -5.28 14.48
C THR A 131 13.17 -5.56 13.44
N VAL A 132 12.03 -4.85 13.48
CA VAL A 132 10.97 -5.01 12.48
C VAL A 132 11.47 -4.69 11.07
N VAL A 133 12.23 -3.61 10.91
CA VAL A 133 12.79 -3.26 9.60
C VAL A 133 13.72 -4.37 9.09
N ARG A 134 14.61 -4.89 9.93
CA ARG A 134 15.59 -5.92 9.56
C ARG A 134 14.93 -7.26 9.27
N ASP A 135 14.08 -7.73 10.18
CA ASP A 135 13.66 -9.13 10.22
C ASP A 135 12.36 -9.38 9.45
N LEU A 136 11.55 -8.34 9.24
CA LEU A 136 10.25 -8.45 8.56
C LEU A 136 10.17 -7.55 7.33
N GLY A 137 10.54 -6.28 7.49
CA GLY A 137 10.40 -5.26 6.46
C GLY A 137 11.24 -5.48 5.22
N LEU A 138 12.57 -5.59 5.39
CA LEU A 138 13.51 -5.82 4.30
C LEU A 138 13.25 -7.16 3.58
N PRO A 139 13.04 -8.30 4.29
CA PRO A 139 12.66 -9.55 3.64
C PRO A 139 11.36 -9.45 2.84
N TRP A 140 10.33 -8.78 3.37
CA TRP A 140 9.08 -8.56 2.64
C TRP A 140 9.31 -7.75 1.37
N LEU A 141 10.11 -6.69 1.43
CA LEU A 141 10.47 -5.89 0.25
C LEU A 141 11.25 -6.71 -0.78
N ASP A 142 12.19 -7.56 -0.37
CA ASP A 142 13.01 -8.35 -1.28
C ASP A 142 12.22 -9.46 -2.00
N ARG A 143 11.10 -9.92 -1.43
CA ARG A 143 10.11 -10.75 -2.15
C ARG A 143 9.54 -10.04 -3.37
N TYR A 144 9.46 -8.71 -3.37
CA TYR A 144 8.91 -7.91 -4.46
C TYR A 144 9.96 -7.08 -5.20
N SER A 145 11.18 -7.62 -5.31
CA SER A 145 12.34 -6.93 -5.93
C SER A 145 12.29 -6.82 -7.46
N THR A 146 11.37 -7.51 -8.13
CA THR A 146 11.21 -7.49 -9.60
C THR A 146 9.73 -7.57 -9.97
N ALA A 147 9.40 -7.11 -11.17
CA ALA A 147 8.06 -7.29 -11.75
C ALA A 147 7.68 -8.79 -11.81
N GLN A 148 8.63 -9.67 -12.13
CA GLN A 148 8.37 -11.10 -12.24
C GLN A 148 7.93 -11.72 -10.91
N LYS A 149 8.58 -11.35 -9.81
CA LYS A 149 8.22 -11.85 -8.49
C LYS A 149 6.82 -11.38 -8.06
N ILE A 150 6.44 -10.14 -8.41
CA ILE A 150 5.09 -9.62 -8.14
C ILE A 150 4.04 -10.44 -8.89
N SER A 151 4.24 -10.65 -10.20
CA SER A 151 3.34 -11.47 -11.01
C SER A 151 3.26 -12.92 -10.50
N ALA A 152 4.38 -13.53 -10.13
CA ALA A 152 4.42 -14.90 -9.61
C ALA A 152 3.70 -15.03 -8.26
N ASP A 153 3.84 -14.06 -7.35
CA ASP A 153 3.13 -14.03 -6.07
C ASP A 153 1.61 -13.91 -6.28
N PHE A 154 1.18 -13.07 -7.23
CA PHE A 154 -0.22 -12.96 -7.61
C PHE A 154 -0.77 -14.23 -8.27
N GLU A 155 0.00 -14.94 -9.09
CA GLU A 155 -0.43 -16.21 -9.68
C GLU A 155 -0.64 -17.31 -8.63
N GLN A 156 0.17 -17.30 -7.56
CA GLN A 156 0.03 -18.23 -6.44
C GLN A 156 -1.16 -17.88 -5.54
N ASP A 157 -1.40 -16.60 -5.31
CA ASP A 157 -2.53 -16.11 -4.51
C ASP A 157 -3.16 -14.85 -5.15
N PRO A 158 -4.12 -15.03 -6.07
CA PRO A 158 -4.83 -13.89 -6.67
C PRO A 158 -5.62 -13.06 -5.66
N GLY A 159 -5.97 -13.63 -4.49
CA GLY A 159 -6.69 -12.95 -3.41
C GLY A 159 -5.80 -12.01 -2.58
N SER A 160 -4.48 -12.05 -2.78
CA SER A 160 -3.51 -11.20 -2.08
C SER A 160 -3.62 -9.71 -2.41
N VAL A 161 -4.28 -9.37 -3.52
CA VAL A 161 -4.52 -7.99 -3.98
C VAL A 161 -6.00 -7.63 -3.88
N SER A 162 -6.29 -6.34 -3.72
CA SER A 162 -7.66 -5.85 -3.82
C SER A 162 -8.22 -6.10 -5.23
N PRO A 163 -9.56 -6.13 -5.43
CA PRO A 163 -10.15 -6.27 -6.77
C PRO A 163 -9.59 -5.27 -7.78
N ALA A 164 -9.40 -4.00 -7.39
CA ALA A 164 -8.80 -2.99 -8.26
C ALA A 164 -7.32 -3.26 -8.57
N GLY A 165 -6.63 -4.01 -7.70
CA GLY A 165 -5.24 -4.45 -7.89
C GLY A 165 -5.07 -5.49 -8.99
N GLU A 166 -6.12 -6.24 -9.36
CA GLU A 166 -6.06 -7.13 -10.51
C GLU A 166 -5.79 -6.38 -11.82
N LEU A 167 -6.38 -5.19 -11.99
CA LEU A 167 -6.14 -4.33 -13.14
C LEU A 167 -4.71 -3.79 -13.15
N ASP A 168 -4.16 -3.50 -11.97
CA ASP A 168 -2.76 -3.09 -11.83
C ASP A 168 -1.82 -4.24 -12.24
N ILE A 169 -2.13 -5.49 -11.86
CA ILE A 169 -1.40 -6.67 -12.33
C ILE A 169 -1.53 -6.88 -13.84
N ALA A 170 -2.70 -6.64 -14.43
CA ALA A 170 -2.87 -6.70 -15.88
C ALA A 170 -1.94 -5.67 -16.57
N ASP A 171 -1.90 -4.43 -16.10
CA ASP A 171 -0.96 -3.40 -16.60
C ASP A 171 0.51 -3.86 -16.50
N LEU A 172 0.88 -4.59 -15.44
CA LEU A 172 2.21 -5.16 -15.29
C LEU A 172 2.54 -6.21 -16.38
N TYR A 173 1.62 -7.12 -16.70
CA TYR A 173 1.82 -8.09 -17.78
C TYR A 173 1.93 -7.43 -19.15
N ARG A 174 1.09 -6.41 -19.42
CA ARG A 174 1.16 -5.64 -20.67
C ARG A 174 2.50 -4.95 -20.86
N ALA A 175 3.02 -4.31 -19.81
CA ALA A 175 4.30 -3.64 -19.87
C ALA A 175 5.47 -4.60 -20.13
N ARG A 176 5.28 -5.91 -19.88
CA ARG A 176 6.24 -6.98 -20.18
C ARG A 176 5.99 -7.64 -21.54
N GLY A 177 4.98 -7.21 -22.29
CA GLY A 177 4.60 -7.77 -23.58
C GLY A 177 3.69 -9.02 -23.51
N ASP A 178 3.22 -9.40 -22.32
CA ASP A 178 2.34 -10.55 -22.14
C ASP A 178 0.86 -10.14 -22.21
N GLU A 179 0.45 -9.76 -23.42
CA GLU A 179 -0.90 -9.29 -23.71
C GLU A 179 -1.95 -10.40 -23.47
N ALA A 180 -1.60 -11.67 -23.66
CA ALA A 180 -2.49 -12.80 -23.45
C ALA A 180 -2.83 -12.98 -21.97
N GLN A 181 -1.85 -12.87 -21.08
CA GLN A 181 -2.07 -12.95 -19.65
C GLN A 181 -2.84 -11.73 -19.12
N ALA A 182 -2.47 -10.53 -19.58
CA ALA A 182 -3.17 -9.31 -19.23
C ALA A 182 -4.66 -9.39 -19.59
N ARG A 183 -4.96 -9.81 -20.82
CA ARG A 183 -6.33 -9.98 -21.29
C ARG A 183 -7.10 -10.99 -20.45
N ARG A 184 -6.50 -12.12 -20.09
CA ARG A 184 -7.15 -13.15 -19.25
C ARG A 184 -7.58 -12.59 -17.89
N ILE A 185 -6.70 -11.80 -17.26
CA ILE A 185 -7.01 -11.16 -15.96
C ILE A 185 -8.16 -10.17 -16.12
N ILE A 186 -8.14 -9.35 -17.17
CA ILE A 186 -9.19 -8.36 -17.42
C ILE A 186 -10.53 -9.05 -17.73
N GLU A 187 -10.53 -10.12 -18.54
CA GLU A 187 -11.73 -10.91 -18.83
C GLU A 187 -12.34 -11.49 -17.56
N ARG A 188 -11.52 -12.06 -16.66
CA ARG A 188 -11.99 -12.50 -15.34
C ARG A 188 -12.57 -11.33 -14.53
N HIS A 189 -11.86 -10.22 -14.48
CA HIS A 189 -12.25 -9.04 -13.70
C HIS A 189 -13.60 -8.49 -14.15
N VAL A 190 -13.84 -8.30 -15.46
CA VAL A 190 -15.11 -7.74 -15.96
C VAL A 190 -16.30 -8.66 -15.70
N THR A 191 -16.10 -9.97 -15.65
CA THR A 191 -17.18 -10.93 -15.34
C THR A 191 -17.53 -11.02 -13.87
N THR A 192 -16.68 -10.52 -12.97
CA THR A 192 -16.99 -10.42 -11.55
C THR A 192 -17.98 -9.26 -11.32
N PRO A 193 -19.04 -9.42 -10.50
CA PRO A 193 -19.97 -8.34 -10.22
C PRO A 193 -19.30 -7.09 -9.63
N HIS A 194 -19.62 -5.92 -10.19
CA HIS A 194 -19.13 -4.62 -9.72
C HIS A 194 -20.25 -3.69 -9.28
N ARG A 195 -19.99 -2.87 -8.26
CA ARG A 195 -20.89 -1.76 -7.89
C ARG A 195 -21.08 -0.81 -9.07
N ARG A 196 -22.32 -0.35 -9.31
CA ARG A 196 -22.66 0.57 -10.41
C ARG A 196 -21.78 1.83 -10.49
N ARG A 197 -21.34 2.38 -9.35
CA ARG A 197 -20.44 3.54 -9.29
C ARG A 197 -19.03 3.28 -9.86
N TYR A 198 -18.60 2.03 -9.94
CA TYR A 198 -17.27 1.64 -10.44
C TYR A 198 -17.25 1.47 -11.98
N ILE A 199 -18.40 1.24 -12.59
CA ILE A 199 -18.54 0.91 -14.02
C ILE A 199 -17.92 1.99 -14.90
N GLY A 200 -18.18 3.28 -14.65
CA GLY A 200 -17.58 4.36 -15.45
C GLY A 200 -16.05 4.41 -15.37
N THR A 201 -15.47 4.04 -14.24
CA THR A 201 -14.00 3.95 -14.09
C THR A 201 -13.46 2.75 -14.86
N LEU A 202 -14.12 1.60 -14.77
CA LEU A 202 -13.74 0.38 -15.48
C LEU A 202 -13.86 0.53 -16.99
N THR A 203 -14.95 1.12 -17.50
CA THR A 203 -15.13 1.44 -18.92
C THR A 203 -13.99 2.30 -19.43
N ARG A 204 -13.69 3.41 -18.76
CA ARG A 204 -12.57 4.29 -19.14
C ARG A 204 -11.23 3.55 -19.13
N TYR A 205 -10.99 2.69 -18.15
CA TYR A 205 -9.79 1.85 -18.12
C TYR A 205 -9.72 0.95 -19.36
N LEU A 206 -10.78 0.22 -19.68
CA LEU A 206 -10.82 -0.70 -20.83
C LEU A 206 -10.58 0.05 -22.15
N GLU A 207 -11.20 1.21 -22.35
CA GLU A 207 -10.98 2.05 -23.53
C GLU A 207 -9.52 2.51 -23.65
N LEU A 208 -8.98 3.11 -22.59
CA LEU A 208 -7.58 3.60 -22.57
C LEU A 208 -6.56 2.49 -22.76
N ARG A 209 -6.94 1.25 -22.43
CA ARG A 209 -6.09 0.08 -22.50
C ARG A 209 -6.32 -0.74 -23.78
N GLY A 210 -7.28 -0.40 -24.62
CA GLY A 210 -7.52 -1.09 -25.89
C GLY A 210 -8.35 -2.37 -25.78
N TYR A 211 -9.22 -2.46 -24.78
CA TYR A 211 -10.17 -3.56 -24.57
C TYR A 211 -11.65 -3.13 -24.66
N PRO A 212 -12.06 -2.29 -25.64
CA PRO A 212 -13.45 -1.83 -25.72
C PRO A 212 -14.44 -3.00 -25.94
N ASP A 213 -13.96 -4.11 -26.52
CA ASP A 213 -14.74 -5.33 -26.74
C ASP A 213 -15.14 -6.05 -25.44
N LEU A 214 -14.50 -5.72 -24.32
CA LEU A 214 -14.83 -6.28 -22.99
C LEU A 214 -15.86 -5.45 -22.23
N ILE A 215 -16.17 -4.22 -22.67
CA ILE A 215 -17.15 -3.35 -22.01
C ILE A 215 -18.54 -4.00 -21.91
N PRO A 216 -19.08 -4.67 -22.96
CA PRO A 216 -20.38 -5.33 -22.87
C PRO A 216 -20.41 -6.53 -21.90
N LYS A 217 -19.24 -7.00 -21.44
CA LYS A 217 -19.12 -8.16 -20.53
C LYS A 217 -19.06 -7.76 -19.06
N ILE A 218 -19.14 -6.46 -18.74
CA ILE A 218 -19.08 -5.99 -17.35
C ILE A 218 -20.33 -6.44 -16.59
N THR A 219 -20.14 -7.27 -15.57
CA THR A 219 -21.21 -7.67 -14.65
C THR A 219 -21.43 -6.59 -13.58
N VAL A 220 -22.68 -6.21 -13.35
CA VAL A 220 -23.07 -5.24 -12.31
C VAL A 220 -23.66 -6.01 -11.13
N GLU A 221 -23.27 -5.66 -9.90
CA GLU A 221 -23.94 -6.15 -8.70
C GLU A 221 -25.41 -5.73 -8.74
N ASP A 222 -26.32 -6.71 -8.72
CA ASP A 222 -27.73 -6.44 -8.45
C ASP A 222 -27.83 -5.92 -7.02
N THR A 223 -28.18 -4.64 -6.88
CA THR A 223 -28.54 -4.11 -5.56
C THR A 223 -29.87 -4.77 -5.21
N PRO A 224 -30.01 -5.46 -4.06
CA PRO A 224 -31.33 -5.87 -3.61
C PRO A 224 -32.22 -4.63 -3.59
N SER A 225 -33.35 -4.69 -4.31
CA SER A 225 -34.41 -3.72 -4.12
C SER A 225 -34.71 -3.71 -2.63
N ALA A 226 -34.61 -2.54 -2.00
CA ALA A 226 -35.18 -2.34 -0.67
C ALA A 226 -36.71 -2.32 -0.82
N ASP A 227 -37.28 -3.50 -1.01
CA ASP A 227 -38.70 -3.85 -0.88
C ASP A 227 -38.67 -5.23 -0.23
N THR A 228 -39.24 -5.54 0.93
CA THR A 228 -40.31 -4.93 1.72
C THR A 228 -40.25 -5.55 3.12
N SER A 229 -40.66 -4.81 4.14
CA SER A 229 -41.61 -5.32 5.16
C SER A 229 -42.09 -4.13 5.96
N SER A 230 -43.28 -3.68 5.60
CA SER A 230 -44.22 -3.08 6.54
C SER A 230 -44.33 -3.95 7.79
N ASN A 231 -44.28 -3.32 8.96
CA ASN A 231 -45.18 -3.62 10.07
C ASN A 231 -45.40 -2.32 10.84
#